data_AF-A0A3G9KAE7-F1
#
_entry.id   AF-A0A3G9KAE7-F1
#
_cell.length_a   1.000
_cell.length_b   1.000
_cell.length_c   1.000
_cell.angle_alpha   90.00
_cell.angle_beta   90.00
_cell.angle_gamma   90.00
#
_symmetry.space_group_name_H-M   'P 1'
#
loop_
_entity.id
_entity.type
_entity.pdbx_description
1 polymer ?
#
loop_
_entity_poly.entity_id
_entity_poly.type
_entity_poly.pdbx_seq_one_letter_code
_entity_poly.pdbx_strand_id
1 'polypeptide(L)'
;MGKVRKLSPSERRDIVRMFPQLGVTETARRIGCSKSTVQRVWASDGPPEDDAQRSGPRPPGGAEPQTRAERLVELRGILRAAMNDAPPQAVAGLAREYRATMDEIERMEGGDGGDSVGRALDSIAERIAAKMPAP
;
A
#
# COMPACT_ATOMS: atom_id res chain seq x y z
N MET A 1 -7.64 10.22 -43.40
CA MET A 1 -7.97 11.29 -42.43
C MET A 1 -9.12 10.81 -41.55
N GLY A 2 -8.84 10.28 -40.35
CA GLY A 2 -9.88 9.81 -39.44
C GLY A 2 -10.50 10.97 -38.66
N LYS A 3 -11.83 11.08 -38.65
CA LYS A 3 -12.58 12.09 -37.87
C LYS A 3 -12.16 11.98 -36.39
N VAL A 4 -11.56 13.04 -35.86
CA VAL A 4 -11.23 13.13 -34.43
C VAL A 4 -12.56 13.21 -33.66
N ARG A 5 -13.01 12.08 -33.12
CA ARG A 5 -14.19 12.03 -32.24
C ARG A 5 -13.89 12.87 -31.00
N LYS A 6 -14.60 13.98 -30.83
CA LYS A 6 -14.55 14.79 -29.61
C LYS A 6 -15.34 14.06 -28.52
N LEU A 7 -14.67 13.74 -27.41
CA LEU A 7 -15.35 13.21 -26.22
C LEU A 7 -16.24 14.29 -25.63
N SER A 8 -17.47 13.92 -25.32
CA SER A 8 -18.39 14.72 -24.53
C SER A 8 -17.93 14.83 -23.07
N PRO A 9 -18.39 15.85 -22.33
CA PRO A 9 -18.11 15.98 -20.90
C PRO A 9 -18.55 14.76 -20.08
N SER A 10 -19.64 14.10 -20.48
CA SER A 10 -20.13 12.89 -19.83
C SER A 10 -19.17 11.71 -20.02
N GLU A 11 -18.69 11.49 -21.25
CA GLU A 11 -17.72 10.42 -21.52
C GLU A 11 -16.39 10.65 -20.79
N ARG A 12 -15.97 11.90 -20.59
CA ARG A 12 -14.80 12.23 -19.77
C ARG A 12 -14.98 11.83 -18.31
N ARG A 13 -16.13 12.15 -17.71
CA ARG A 13 -16.46 11.73 -16.34
C ARG A 13 -16.51 10.21 -16.19
N ASP A 14 -17.07 9.52 -17.18
CA ASP A 14 -17.12 8.06 -17.17
C ASP A 14 -15.71 7.45 -17.25
N ILE A 15 -14.81 8.04 -18.05
CA ILE A 15 -13.39 7.64 -18.09
C ILE A 15 -12.76 7.77 -16.69
N VAL A 16 -12.89 8.92 -16.03
CA VAL A 16 -12.32 9.16 -14.70
C VAL A 16 -12.89 8.19 -13.66
N ARG A 17 -14.19 7.89 -13.72
CA ARG A 17 -14.83 6.92 -12.80
C ARG A 17 -14.37 5.48 -13.03
N MET A 18 -14.22 5.08 -14.29
CA MET A 18 -13.99 3.67 -14.67
C MET A 18 -12.51 3.29 -14.70
N PHE A 19 -11.62 4.24 -15.01
CA PHE A 19 -10.19 4.00 -15.18
C PHE A 19 -9.53 3.31 -13.97
N PRO A 20 -9.74 3.74 -12.72
CA PRO A 20 -9.13 3.10 -11.55
C PRO A 20 -9.60 1.66 -11.30
N GLN A 21 -10.81 1.32 -11.76
CA GLN A 21 -11.44 0.02 -11.49
C GLN A 21 -11.16 -1.01 -12.58
N LEU A 22 -11.04 -0.57 -13.84
CA LEU A 22 -10.98 -1.44 -15.02
C LEU A 22 -9.65 -1.34 -15.78
N GLY A 23 -8.89 -0.27 -15.58
CA GLY A 23 -7.64 0.01 -16.29
C GLY A 23 -7.82 0.50 -17.73
N VAL A 24 -6.74 1.05 -18.31
CA VAL A 24 -6.72 1.73 -19.63
C VAL A 24 -7.44 0.94 -20.73
N THR A 25 -7.15 -0.35 -20.84
CA THR A 25 -7.59 -1.17 -21.98
C THR A 25 -9.10 -1.40 -21.96
N GLU A 26 -9.67 -1.71 -20.80
CA GLU A 26 -11.09 -2.01 -20.66
C GLU A 26 -11.94 -0.73 -20.66
N THR A 27 -11.44 0.35 -20.03
CA THR A 27 -12.09 1.67 -20.12
C THR A 27 -12.16 2.17 -21.57
N ALA A 28 -11.09 2.02 -22.35
CA ALA A 28 -11.07 2.40 -23.76
C ALA A 28 -12.09 1.61 -24.60
N ARG A 29 -12.22 0.30 -24.35
CA ARG A 29 -13.21 -0.56 -25.01
C ARG A 29 -14.64 -0.13 -24.71
N ARG A 30 -14.96 0.14 -23.45
CA ARG A 30 -16.33 0.49 -23.03
C ARG A 30 -16.78 1.88 -23.50
N ILE A 31 -15.86 2.83 -23.57
CA ILE A 31 -16.15 4.19 -24.08
C ILE A 31 -16.08 4.24 -25.63
N GLY A 32 -15.40 3.28 -26.25
CA GLY A 32 -15.16 3.26 -27.68
C GLY A 32 -14.18 4.35 -28.12
N CYS A 33 -13.11 4.55 -27.33
CA CYS A 33 -12.05 5.52 -27.60
C CYS A 33 -10.67 4.86 -27.57
N SER A 34 -9.62 5.61 -27.91
CA SER A 34 -8.25 5.07 -27.89
C SER A 34 -7.70 5.03 -26.46
N LYS A 35 -6.78 4.09 -26.19
CA LYS A 35 -6.06 3.99 -24.90
C LYS A 35 -5.34 5.30 -24.53
N SER A 36 -4.71 5.94 -25.51
CA SER A 36 -4.05 7.24 -25.33
C SER A 36 -5.04 8.36 -24.99
N THR A 37 -6.28 8.28 -25.46
CA THR A 37 -7.34 9.23 -25.08
C THR A 37 -7.71 9.07 -23.61
N VAL A 38 -7.85 7.82 -23.13
CA VAL A 38 -8.13 7.53 -21.72
C VAL A 38 -7.05 8.10 -20.81
N GLN A 39 -5.77 7.85 -21.13
CA GLN A 39 -4.64 8.37 -20.36
C GLN A 39 -4.60 9.90 -20.32
N ARG A 40 -4.87 10.56 -21.47
CA ARG A 40 -4.89 12.02 -21.54
C ARG A 40 -6.02 12.62 -20.69
N VAL A 41 -7.20 12.00 -20.73
CA VAL A 41 -8.35 12.44 -19.92
C VAL A 41 -8.05 12.24 -18.44
N TRP A 42 -7.49 11.09 -18.05
CA TRP A 42 -7.07 10.84 -16.66
C TRP A 42 -6.04 11.87 -16.17
N ALA A 43 -5.04 12.20 -16.99
CA ALA A 43 -4.03 13.19 -16.62
C ALA A 43 -4.58 14.63 -16.51
N SER A 44 -5.69 14.95 -17.19
CA SER A 44 -6.29 16.29 -17.17
C SER A 44 -7.43 16.45 -16.17
N ASP A 45 -8.25 15.42 -16.02
CA ASP A 45 -9.52 15.46 -15.28
C ASP A 45 -9.54 14.50 -14.08
N GLY A 46 -8.49 13.69 -13.91
CA GLY A 46 -8.34 12.80 -12.75
C GLY A 46 -8.03 13.60 -11.47
N PRO A 47 -8.21 12.98 -10.29
CA PRO A 47 -7.79 13.58 -9.04
C PRO A 47 -6.28 13.91 -9.08
N PRO A 48 -5.83 15.02 -8.47
CA PRO A 48 -4.42 15.38 -8.41
C PRO A 48 -3.61 14.22 -7.83
N GLU A 49 -2.40 14.01 -8.34
CA GLU A 49 -1.51 12.86 -8.10
C GLU A 49 -1.05 12.64 -6.64
N ASP A 50 -1.75 13.17 -5.65
CA ASP A 50 -1.51 12.85 -4.22
C ASP A 50 -2.18 11.53 -3.80
N ASP A 51 -3.15 11.03 -4.57
CA ASP A 51 -3.91 9.80 -4.25
C ASP A 51 -3.61 8.58 -5.15
N ALA A 52 -2.72 8.73 -6.15
CA ALA A 52 -2.51 7.72 -7.19
C ALA A 52 -1.45 6.65 -6.89
N GLN A 53 -0.98 6.55 -5.63
CA GLN A 53 -0.09 5.46 -5.17
C GLN A 53 -0.83 4.33 -4.41
N ARG A 54 -2.16 4.24 -4.54
CA ARG A 54 -2.95 3.12 -4.00
C ARG A 54 -3.84 2.47 -5.06
N SER A 55 -3.22 1.77 -6.01
CA SER A 55 -3.88 0.67 -6.73
C SER A 55 -3.09 -0.63 -6.54
N GLY A 56 -2.96 -1.02 -5.28
CA GLY A 56 -2.93 -2.41 -4.85
C GLY A 56 -4.23 -2.70 -4.10
N PRO A 57 -4.67 -3.97 -3.98
CA PRO A 57 -5.92 -4.31 -3.33
C PRO A 57 -5.90 -3.79 -1.88
N ARG A 58 -6.66 -2.72 -1.62
CA ARG A 58 -6.87 -2.21 -0.27
C ARG A 58 -7.73 -3.25 0.47
N PRO A 59 -7.22 -3.93 1.51
CA PRO A 59 -8.09 -4.75 2.34
C PRO A 59 -9.14 -3.86 3.02
N PRO A 60 -10.36 -4.37 3.25
CA PRO A 60 -11.44 -3.57 3.80
C PRO A 60 -11.13 -3.19 5.25
N GLY A 61 -11.10 -1.88 5.54
CA GLY A 61 -11.41 -1.35 6.87
C GLY A 61 -10.52 -1.75 8.05
N GLY A 62 -9.21 -1.94 7.87
CA GLY A 62 -8.27 -1.99 9.00
C GLY A 62 -7.91 -0.58 9.46
N ALA A 63 -7.92 -0.32 10.77
CA ALA A 63 -7.31 0.87 11.35
C ALA A 63 -5.90 1.08 10.78
N GLU A 64 -5.48 2.33 10.57
CA GLU A 64 -4.10 2.57 10.13
C GLU A 64 -3.13 1.85 11.08
N PRO A 65 -2.15 1.12 10.56
CA PRO A 65 -1.29 0.29 11.39
C PRO A 65 -0.53 1.17 12.40
N GLN A 66 -0.89 0.98 13.67
CA GLN A 66 -0.41 1.79 14.79
C GLN A 66 1.02 1.39 15.16
N THR A 67 1.42 0.16 14.85
CA THR A 67 2.74 -0.38 15.16
C THR A 67 3.53 -0.78 13.91
N ARG A 68 4.87 -0.79 14.04
CA ARG A 68 5.77 -1.28 12.99
C ARG A 68 5.49 -2.75 12.63
N ALA A 69 5.09 -3.56 13.60
CA ALA A 69 4.73 -4.96 13.41
C ALA A 69 3.52 -5.09 12.47
N GLU A 70 2.44 -4.34 12.74
CA GLU A 70 1.23 -4.33 11.92
C GLU A 70 1.52 -3.87 10.48
N ARG A 71 2.40 -2.88 10.30
CA ARG A 71 2.84 -2.43 8.96
C ARG A 71 3.54 -3.53 8.17
N LEU A 72 4.41 -4.31 8.83
CA LEU A 72 5.11 -5.42 8.17
C LEU A 72 4.15 -6.57 7.83
N VAL A 73 3.18 -6.85 8.70
CA VAL A 73 2.13 -7.85 8.45
C VAL A 73 1.23 -7.43 7.28
N GLU A 74 0.90 -6.14 7.17
CA GLU A 74 0.18 -5.58 6.02
C GLU A 74 1.02 -5.68 4.73
N LEU A 75 2.30 -5.29 4.79
CA LEU A 75 3.24 -5.38 3.67
C LEU A 75 3.40 -6.81 3.17
N ARG A 76 3.47 -7.79 4.07
CA ARG A 76 3.43 -9.23 3.73
C ARG A 76 2.20 -9.58 2.90
N GLY A 77 1.03 -9.09 3.30
CA GLY A 77 -0.23 -9.33 2.60
C GLY A 77 -0.21 -8.75 1.18
N ILE A 78 0.27 -7.51 1.05
CA ILE A 78 0.41 -6.82 -0.23
C ILE A 78 1.39 -7.55 -1.16
N LEU A 79 2.57 -7.93 -0.66
CA LEU A 79 3.58 -8.65 -1.44
C LEU A 79 3.07 -10.02 -1.90
N ARG A 80 2.31 -10.72 -1.05
CA ARG A 80 1.68 -12.00 -1.42
C ARG A 80 0.64 -11.82 -2.53
N ALA A 81 -0.21 -10.79 -2.45
CA ALA A 81 -1.16 -10.48 -3.50
C ALA A 81 -0.46 -10.07 -4.80
N ALA A 82 0.56 -9.22 -4.71
CA ALA A 82 1.36 -8.78 -5.85
C ALA A 82 2.04 -9.95 -6.56
N MET A 83 2.55 -10.95 -5.84
CA MET A 83 3.13 -12.15 -6.45
C MET A 83 2.12 -12.98 -7.26
N ASN A 84 0.85 -13.03 -6.83
CA ASN A 84 -0.20 -13.76 -7.56
C ASN A 84 -0.62 -13.04 -8.84
N ASP A 85 -0.59 -11.70 -8.85
CA ASP A 85 -1.02 -10.88 -9.99
C ASP A 85 0.13 -10.49 -10.93
N ALA A 86 1.39 -10.68 -10.51
CA ALA A 86 2.56 -10.25 -11.26
C ALA A 86 2.90 -11.16 -12.45
N PRO A 87 3.47 -10.59 -13.54
CA PRO A 87 4.03 -11.39 -14.63
C PRO A 87 5.27 -12.16 -14.14
N PRO A 88 5.60 -13.33 -14.73
CA PRO A 88 6.65 -14.24 -14.22
C PRO A 88 8.02 -13.57 -14.00
N GLN A 89 8.35 -12.60 -14.84
CA GLN A 89 9.58 -11.81 -14.77
C GLN A 89 9.72 -10.92 -13.51
N ALA A 90 8.60 -10.53 -12.88
CA ALA A 90 8.58 -9.69 -11.68
C ALA A 90 8.45 -10.52 -10.38
N VAL A 91 8.02 -11.78 -10.46
CA VAL A 91 7.79 -12.65 -9.30
C VAL A 91 9.08 -12.88 -8.51
N ALA A 92 10.23 -13.03 -9.17
CA ALA A 92 11.50 -13.24 -8.49
C ALA A 92 11.91 -12.05 -7.60
N GLY A 93 11.67 -10.83 -8.06
CA GLY A 93 11.91 -9.61 -7.27
C GLY A 93 10.96 -9.52 -6.09
N LEU A 94 9.66 -9.73 -6.33
CA LEU A 94 8.63 -9.70 -5.29
C LEU A 94 8.83 -10.80 -4.23
N ALA A 95 9.29 -11.99 -4.62
CA ALA A 95 9.59 -13.08 -3.71
C ALA A 95 10.79 -12.77 -2.81
N ARG A 96 11.77 -12.01 -3.30
CA ARG A 96 12.92 -11.55 -2.49
C ARG A 96 12.47 -10.57 -1.41
N GLU A 97 11.65 -9.59 -1.79
CA GLU A 97 11.08 -8.61 -0.86
C GLU A 97 10.15 -9.29 0.16
N TYR A 98 9.38 -10.29 -0.27
CA TYR A 98 8.52 -11.08 0.60
C TYR A 98 9.34 -11.82 1.68
N ARG A 99 10.44 -12.48 1.29
CA ARG A 99 11.34 -13.16 2.24
C ARG A 99 12.00 -12.18 3.20
N ALA A 100 12.51 -11.05 2.71
CA ALA A 100 13.10 -10.02 3.58
C ALA A 100 12.09 -9.48 4.61
N THR A 101 10.82 -9.34 4.21
CA THR A 101 9.73 -8.94 5.11
C THR A 101 9.42 -10.03 6.15
N MET A 102 9.48 -11.31 5.78
CA MET A 102 9.36 -12.44 6.74
C MET A 102 10.51 -12.46 7.73
N ASP A 103 11.74 -12.32 7.26
CA ASP A 103 12.92 -12.29 8.14
C ASP A 103 12.88 -11.11 9.12
N GLU A 104 12.30 -9.97 8.74
CA GLU A 104 12.11 -8.82 9.62
C GLU A 104 11.01 -9.07 10.67
N ILE A 105 9.89 -9.69 10.26
CA ILE A 105 8.82 -10.08 11.18
C ILE A 105 9.34 -11.13 12.17
N GLU A 106 10.04 -12.16 11.69
CA GLU A 106 10.65 -13.19 12.53
C GLU A 106 11.74 -12.62 13.44
N ARG A 107 12.49 -11.60 13.02
CA ARG A 107 13.42 -10.89 13.92
C ARG A 107 12.70 -10.07 14.98
N MET A 108 11.52 -9.54 14.68
CA MET A 108 10.70 -8.84 15.67
C MET A 108 9.98 -9.80 16.62
N GLU A 109 9.52 -10.96 16.13
CA GLU A 109 8.83 -11.99 16.92
C GLU A 109 9.81 -12.88 17.70
N GLY A 110 11.01 -13.12 17.15
CA GLY A 110 12.09 -13.92 17.74
C GLY A 110 13.17 -13.11 18.45
N GLY A 111 13.04 -11.78 18.48
CA GLY A 111 14.10 -10.86 18.91
C GLY A 111 13.59 -9.63 19.66
N ASP A 112 12.67 -9.82 20.61
CA ASP A 112 12.60 -9.01 21.83
C ASP A 112 12.76 -9.89 23.08
N GLY A 113 13.72 -10.81 23.01
CA GLY A 113 14.35 -11.43 24.17
C GLY A 113 15.43 -10.51 24.76
N GLY A 114 15.11 -9.23 24.90
CA GLY A 114 16.09 -8.21 25.27
C GLY A 114 15.41 -6.93 25.69
N ASP A 115 14.49 -7.08 26.64
CA ASP A 115 13.94 -6.09 27.57
C ASP A 115 14.96 -5.02 27.98
N SER A 116 15.32 -4.14 27.05
CA SER A 116 16.32 -3.09 27.25
C SER A 116 15.62 -1.85 27.78
N VAL A 117 14.41 -1.63 27.28
CA VAL A 117 13.55 -0.52 27.70
C VAL A 117 12.83 -0.88 29.00
N GLY A 118 12.27 -2.08 29.16
CA GLY A 118 11.64 -2.46 30.43
C GLY A 118 12.67 -2.70 31.54
N ARG A 119 13.84 -3.31 31.31
CA ARG A 119 14.91 -3.31 32.34
C ARG A 119 15.42 -1.92 32.69
N ALA A 120 15.47 -0.99 31.73
CA ALA A 120 15.83 0.40 32.01
C ALA A 120 14.73 1.08 32.84
N LEU A 121 13.46 0.85 32.54
CA LEU A 121 12.33 1.38 33.29
C LEU A 121 12.23 0.76 34.69
N ASP A 122 12.46 -0.53 34.84
CA ASP A 122 12.50 -1.24 36.12
C ASP A 122 13.68 -0.75 36.97
N SER A 123 14.87 -0.56 36.38
CA SER A 123 16.01 0.01 37.08
C SER A 123 15.77 1.47 37.52
N ILE A 124 15.02 2.25 36.73
CA ILE A 124 14.59 3.60 37.11
C ILE A 124 13.55 3.53 38.25
N ALA A 125 12.58 2.63 38.16
CA ALA A 125 11.54 2.43 39.17
C ALA A 125 12.14 1.99 40.51
N GLU A 126 13.09 1.05 40.52
CA GLU A 126 13.82 0.61 41.72
C GLU A 126 14.62 1.75 42.35
N ARG A 127 15.29 2.59 41.53
CA ARG A 127 16.04 3.75 42.03
C ARG A 127 15.14 4.82 42.65
N ILE A 128 13.92 4.97 42.15
CA ILE A 128 12.93 5.89 42.73
C ILE A 128 12.37 5.29 44.03
N ALA A 129 12.02 4.01 44.05
CA ALA A 129 11.54 3.32 45.24
C ALA A 129 12.56 3.34 46.40
N ALA A 130 13.85 3.13 46.10
CA ALA A 130 14.93 3.18 47.09
C ALA A 130 15.21 4.60 47.66
N LYS A 131 14.70 5.65 47.01
CA LYS A 131 14.86 7.05 47.43
C LYS A 131 13.66 7.60 48.18
N MET A 132 12.55 6.86 48.24
CA MET A 132 11.40 7.23 49.05
C MET A 132 11.58 6.65 50.46
N PRO A 133 11.55 7.46 51.54
CA PRO A 133 11.45 6.91 52.88
C PRO A 133 10.11 6.18 53.02
N ALA A 134 10.15 4.95 53.52
CA ALA A 134 8.94 4.21 53.86
C ALA A 134 8.12 5.01 54.89
N PRO A 135 6.77 4.99 54.81
CA PRO A 135 5.90 5.60 55.81
C PRO A 135 6.05 4.95 57.19
#